data_AF-A0A7X7N9G4-F1
#
_entry.id   AF-A0A7X7N9G4-F1
#
_cell.length_a   1.000
_cell.length_b   1.000
_cell.length_c   1.000
_cell.angle_alpha   90.00
_cell.angle_beta   90.00
_cell.angle_gamma   90.00
#
_symmetry.space_group_name_H-M   'P 1'
#
loop_
_entity.id
_entity.type
_entity.pdbx_description
1 polymer ?
#
loop_
_entity_poly.entity_id
_entity_poly.type
_entity_poly.pdbx_seq_one_letter_code
_entity_poly.pdbx_strand_id
1 'polypeptide(L)'
;DGQAHFNLPSGIPIQLQALDKTGQAVMTMRTFIYVQPGELLSCVGCHENKNQAPPPARALNLGSCDDITPFPTQGYNGGFSFMKSVQPVLDKHCISCHGFGKATEKLDLRGIMPNRQHAWTPYSNSYSQLVNKPGMVRLLQRNQETGVSEPKDYFAHASKLAPKLLKGHCKSLLEDNAGLQTIIAWLDLNVQFFGDYSFSRVEGSTIDKNGEASLREAIKQRFGDELANQPFDTLVNVANPDQSRILNIALPTSDGGWNQIIKNQFKDKDDPDWIQFKKLVLNSFVIPKQPPQDGTCGLNPCRCRNCWVKNEQMKHNAKN
;
A
#
# COMPACT_ATOMS: atom_id res chain seq x y z
N ASP A 1 2.60 16.02 27.72
CA ASP A 1 3.74 15.44 28.45
C ASP A 1 4.50 14.38 27.64
N GLY A 2 3.98 13.93 26.49
CA GLY A 2 4.69 13.03 25.57
C GLY A 2 4.63 11.56 25.95
N GLN A 3 3.80 11.21 26.93
CA GLN A 3 3.60 9.83 27.38
C GLN A 3 2.60 9.12 26.45
N ALA A 4 2.78 7.81 26.26
CA ALA A 4 1.87 6.95 25.50
C ALA A 4 1.67 5.63 26.23
N HIS A 5 0.42 5.16 26.32
CA HIS A 5 0.03 3.95 27.02
C HIS A 5 -1.06 3.23 26.22
N PHE A 6 -0.75 2.04 25.70
CA PHE A 6 -1.65 1.32 24.80
C PHE A 6 -1.40 -0.19 24.83
N ASN A 7 -2.42 -0.96 24.46
CA ASN A 7 -2.34 -2.41 24.34
C ASN A 7 -1.59 -2.82 23.06
N LEU A 8 -0.75 -3.84 23.17
CA LEU A 8 -0.02 -4.44 22.04
C LEU A 8 -0.46 -5.89 21.81
N PRO A 9 -0.47 -6.36 20.56
CA PRO A 9 -0.72 -7.77 20.29
C PRO A 9 0.46 -8.62 20.79
N SER A 10 0.15 -9.68 21.53
CA SER A 10 1.15 -10.61 22.06
C SER A 10 1.75 -11.48 20.96
N GLY A 11 3.06 -11.74 21.04
CA GLY A 11 3.75 -12.66 20.11
C GLY A 11 3.96 -12.12 18.69
N ILE A 12 3.76 -10.81 18.47
CA ILE A 12 3.95 -10.15 17.18
C ILE A 12 5.11 -9.14 17.28
N PRO A 13 6.02 -9.06 16.29
CA PRO A 13 7.01 -7.97 16.23
C PRO A 13 6.33 -6.62 16.07
N ILE A 14 6.66 -5.68 16.93
CA ILE A 14 6.15 -4.31 16.83
C ILE A 14 7.31 -3.33 16.70
N GLN A 15 7.14 -2.39 15.76
CA GLN A 15 7.97 -1.21 15.62
C GLN A 15 7.13 0.03 15.97
N LEU A 16 7.73 1.00 16.65
CA LEU A 16 7.06 2.24 17.06
C LEU A 16 7.62 3.43 16.28
N GLN A 17 6.74 4.36 15.92
CA GLN A 17 7.06 5.64 15.30
C GLN A 17 6.40 6.76 16.10
N ALA A 18 7.17 7.78 16.49
CA ALA A 18 6.63 9.00 17.06
C ALA A 18 6.21 9.91 15.90
N LEU A 19 4.93 10.28 15.83
CA LEU A 19 4.38 11.08 14.74
C LEU A 19 4.22 12.55 15.14
N ASP A 20 4.38 13.47 14.19
CA ASP A 20 4.02 14.87 14.38
C ASP A 20 2.55 15.14 14.03
N LYS A 21 2.14 16.42 14.10
CA LYS A 21 0.77 16.85 13.81
C LYS A 21 0.32 16.61 12.36
N THR A 22 1.24 16.35 11.42
CA THR A 22 0.89 16.05 10.02
C THR A 22 0.84 14.54 9.77
N GLY A 23 1.11 13.73 10.79
CA GLY A 23 1.15 12.27 10.70
C GLY A 23 2.50 11.72 10.23
N GLN A 24 3.55 12.56 10.16
CA GLN A 24 4.87 12.14 9.71
C GLN A 24 5.72 11.61 10.87
N ALA A 25 6.45 10.52 10.63
CA ALA A 25 7.36 9.96 11.62
C ALA A 25 8.54 10.89 11.93
N VAL A 26 8.53 11.51 13.12
CA VAL A 26 9.64 12.29 13.68
C VAL A 26 10.80 11.39 14.02
N MET A 27 10.52 10.21 14.59
CA MET A 27 11.53 9.23 14.95
C MET A 27 10.96 7.83 14.81
N THR A 28 11.75 6.90 14.31
CA THR A 28 11.37 5.48 14.16
C THR A 28 12.30 4.61 14.99
N MET A 29 11.72 3.72 15.80
CA MET A 29 12.47 2.69 16.51
C MET A 29 13.02 1.67 15.51
N ARG A 30 14.32 1.69 15.21
CA ARG A 30 14.94 0.75 14.23
C ARG A 30 15.21 -0.65 14.80
N THR A 31 14.37 -1.09 15.74
CA THR A 31 14.36 -2.41 16.37
C THR A 31 12.92 -2.89 16.51
N PHE A 32 12.74 -4.14 16.92
CA PHE A 32 11.42 -4.68 17.22
C PHE A 32 11.31 -4.97 18.72
N ILE A 33 10.13 -4.69 19.28
CA ILE A 33 9.71 -5.18 20.59
C ILE A 33 8.71 -6.32 20.40
N TYR A 34 8.63 -7.17 21.42
CA TYR A 34 7.70 -8.28 21.50
C TYR A 34 7.23 -8.37 22.94
N VAL A 35 5.96 -8.70 23.15
CA VAL A 35 5.38 -8.87 24.49
C VAL A 35 4.64 -10.20 24.57
N GLN A 36 4.66 -10.81 25.75
CA GLN A 36 3.87 -11.99 26.10
C GLN A 36 2.47 -11.59 26.62
N PRO A 37 1.49 -12.51 26.62
CA PRO A 37 0.19 -12.24 27.23
C PRO A 37 0.33 -11.80 28.70
N GLY A 38 -0.23 -10.64 29.04
CA GLY A 38 -0.18 -10.07 30.40
C GLY A 38 1.13 -9.37 30.78
N GLU A 39 2.10 -9.29 29.87
CA GLU A 39 3.36 -8.56 30.11
C GLU A 39 3.16 -7.04 29.99
N LEU A 40 3.72 -6.29 30.94
CA LEU A 40 3.81 -4.83 30.87
C LEU A 40 5.23 -4.42 30.47
N LEU A 41 5.37 -3.80 29.31
CA LEU A 41 6.62 -3.23 28.83
C LEU A 41 6.62 -1.71 29.01
N SER A 42 7.68 -1.16 29.61
CA SER A 42 7.85 0.28 29.84
C SER A 42 9.24 0.76 29.43
N CYS A 43 9.35 1.97 28.90
CA CYS A 43 10.62 2.64 28.59
C CYS A 43 10.64 4.07 29.12
N VAL A 44 11.85 4.61 29.36
CA VAL A 44 12.05 6.01 29.81
C VAL A 44 11.68 6.98 28.69
N GLY A 45 11.99 6.61 27.44
CA GLY A 45 11.76 7.43 26.25
C GLY A 45 12.29 6.73 24.99
N CYS A 46 12.11 7.37 23.83
CA CYS A 46 12.56 6.84 22.54
C CYS A 46 14.10 6.86 22.44
N HIS A 47 14.74 5.70 22.55
CA HIS A 47 16.20 5.53 22.45
C HIS A 47 17.01 6.14 23.61
N GLU A 48 16.39 6.19 24.80
CA GLU A 48 17.06 6.52 26.07
C GLU A 48 18.01 5.41 26.55
N ASN A 49 18.84 5.72 27.56
CA ASN A 49 19.83 4.76 28.08
C ASN A 49 19.16 3.48 28.60
N LYS A 50 19.46 2.34 27.98
CA LYS A 50 18.90 1.02 28.34
C LYS A 50 19.22 0.55 29.77
N ASN A 51 20.24 1.12 30.41
CA ASN A 51 20.61 0.80 31.79
C ASN A 51 19.94 1.72 32.80
N GLN A 52 19.10 2.65 32.35
CA GLN A 52 18.34 3.55 33.20
C GLN A 52 16.93 2.98 33.41
N ALA A 53 16.54 2.82 34.66
CA ALA A 53 15.17 2.45 35.00
C ALA A 53 14.22 3.63 34.71
N PRO A 54 13.00 3.36 34.21
CA PRO A 54 11.97 4.39 34.14
C PRO A 54 11.66 4.93 35.54
N PRO A 55 11.20 6.20 35.65
CA PRO A 55 10.65 6.71 36.89
C PRO A 55 9.56 5.75 37.40
N PRO A 56 9.42 5.55 38.72
CA PRO A 56 8.40 4.66 39.27
C PRO A 56 7.01 5.06 38.76
N ALA A 57 6.16 4.08 38.43
CA ALA A 57 4.84 4.30 37.80
C ALA A 57 3.94 5.28 38.58
N ARG A 58 4.13 5.43 39.90
CA ARG A 58 3.44 6.41 40.74
C ARG A 58 3.79 7.87 40.43
N ALA A 59 4.88 8.10 39.69
CA ALA A 59 5.30 9.38 39.14
C ALA A 59 4.83 9.60 37.68
N LEU A 60 4.21 8.58 37.07
CA LEU A 60 3.65 8.65 35.72
C LEU A 60 2.14 8.81 35.82
N ASN A 61 1.60 9.91 35.32
CA ASN A 61 0.16 10.02 35.04
C ASN A 61 -0.16 9.21 33.78
N LEU A 62 0.02 7.89 33.85
CA LEU A 62 -0.41 6.98 32.79
C LEU A 62 -1.92 7.16 32.66
N GLY A 63 -2.34 7.80 31.57
CA GLY A 63 -3.76 7.96 31.22
C GLY A 63 -4.43 6.60 30.94
N SER A 64 -5.54 6.63 30.21
CA SER A 64 -6.17 5.39 29.74
C SER A 64 -5.18 4.53 28.94
N CYS A 65 -5.28 3.21 29.11
CA CYS A 65 -4.63 2.29 28.18
C CYS A 65 -5.53 2.17 26.96
N ASP A 66 -5.07 2.71 25.84
CA ASP A 66 -5.86 2.72 24.61
C ASP A 66 -5.60 1.46 23.76
N ASP A 67 -6.61 1.01 23.01
CA ASP A 67 -6.39 -0.04 22.01
C ASP A 67 -5.81 0.56 20.72
N ILE A 68 -4.85 -0.15 20.11
CA ILE A 68 -4.31 0.27 18.82
C ILE A 68 -5.34 0.06 17.71
N THR A 69 -5.53 1.10 16.89
CA THR A 69 -6.36 1.01 15.69
C THR A 69 -5.48 0.69 14.49
N PRO A 70 -5.75 -0.39 13.74
CA PRO A 70 -5.01 -0.70 12.52
C PRO A 70 -5.14 0.42 11.49
N PHE A 71 -4.08 0.63 10.71
CA PHE A 71 -4.15 1.54 9.57
C PHE A 71 -5.19 1.01 8.55
N PRO A 72 -6.08 1.88 8.00
CA PRO A 72 -7.10 1.43 7.05
C PRO A 72 -6.48 0.82 5.79
N THR A 73 -6.76 -0.46 5.52
CA THR A 73 -6.21 -1.18 4.36
C THR A 73 -7.07 -1.09 3.10
N GLN A 74 -7.96 -0.10 2.98
CA GLN A 74 -8.87 0.05 1.83
C GLN A 74 -9.61 -1.26 1.43
N GLY A 75 -9.91 -2.11 2.42
CA GLY A 75 -10.67 -3.35 2.25
C GLY A 75 -9.88 -4.62 1.91
N TYR A 76 -8.54 -4.58 1.82
CA TYR A 76 -7.74 -5.80 1.60
C TYR A 76 -7.06 -6.33 2.88
N ASN A 77 -6.77 -7.63 2.90
CA ASN A 77 -6.04 -8.30 3.99
C ASN A 77 -4.53 -8.39 3.70
N GLY A 78 -3.71 -8.36 4.76
CA GLY A 78 -2.26 -8.52 4.68
C GLY A 78 -1.48 -7.22 4.91
N GLY A 79 -0.18 -7.24 4.61
CA GLY A 79 0.69 -6.08 4.79
C GLY A 79 0.39 -4.95 3.81
N PHE A 80 0.88 -3.75 4.14
CA PHE A 80 0.67 -2.57 3.30
C PHE A 80 1.32 -2.76 1.91
N SER A 81 0.52 -2.61 0.84
CA SER A 81 0.98 -2.76 -0.56
C SER A 81 0.83 -1.44 -1.32
N PHE A 82 1.85 -1.08 -2.08
CA PHE A 82 1.84 0.12 -2.92
C PHE A 82 0.71 0.05 -3.96
N MET A 83 0.60 -1.06 -4.68
CA MET A 83 -0.41 -1.20 -5.74
C MET A 83 -1.83 -1.27 -5.19
N LYS A 84 -2.02 -1.76 -3.95
CA LYS A 84 -3.34 -1.86 -3.33
C LYS A 84 -3.79 -0.60 -2.57
N SER A 85 -2.85 0.19 -2.06
CA SER A 85 -3.13 1.37 -1.23
C SER A 85 -2.75 2.70 -1.89
N VAL A 86 -1.54 2.82 -2.41
CA VAL A 86 -0.99 4.08 -2.92
C VAL A 86 -1.43 4.32 -4.36
N GLN A 87 -1.38 3.31 -5.23
CA GLN A 87 -1.76 3.47 -6.63
C GLN A 87 -3.21 3.99 -6.80
N PRO A 88 -4.23 3.53 -6.05
CA PRO A 88 -5.57 4.13 -6.08
C PRO A 88 -5.59 5.64 -5.80
N VAL A 89 -4.78 6.11 -4.84
CA VAL A 89 -4.64 7.54 -4.54
C VAL A 89 -4.03 8.28 -5.72
N LEU A 90 -3.01 7.69 -6.36
CA LEU A 90 -2.41 8.26 -7.57
C LEU A 90 -3.39 8.28 -8.75
N ASP A 91 -4.20 7.23 -8.92
CA ASP A 91 -5.21 7.13 -9.98
C ASP A 91 -6.34 8.15 -9.79
N LYS A 92 -6.69 8.44 -8.53
CA LYS A 92 -7.70 9.44 -8.18
C LYS A 92 -7.19 10.88 -8.35
N HIS A 93 -5.94 11.17 -7.95
CA HIS A 93 -5.46 12.54 -7.78
C HIS A 93 -4.32 12.97 -8.71
N CYS A 94 -3.59 12.03 -9.31
CA CYS A 94 -2.33 12.35 -9.98
C CYS A 94 -2.36 12.08 -11.49
N ILE A 95 -2.93 10.97 -11.95
CA ILE A 95 -2.83 10.57 -13.36
C ILE A 95 -3.49 11.55 -14.34
N SER A 96 -4.41 12.41 -13.87
CA SER A 96 -5.00 13.48 -14.68
C SER A 96 -3.97 14.48 -15.20
N CYS A 97 -2.83 14.61 -14.51
CA CYS A 97 -1.71 15.51 -14.83
C CYS A 97 -0.36 14.78 -14.95
N HIS A 98 -0.31 13.49 -14.61
CA HIS A 98 0.86 12.60 -14.59
C HIS A 98 0.56 11.24 -15.24
N GLY A 99 -0.20 11.18 -16.33
CA GLY A 99 -0.59 9.88 -16.91
C GLY A 99 -1.25 9.92 -18.29
N PHE A 100 -1.93 11.00 -18.65
CA PHE A 100 -2.56 11.16 -19.97
C PHE A 100 -1.72 11.97 -20.96
N GLY A 101 -0.40 12.02 -20.77
CA GLY A 101 0.52 12.65 -21.72
C GLY A 101 0.33 14.17 -21.83
N LYS A 102 -0.14 14.84 -20.77
CA LYS A 102 -0.25 16.29 -20.77
C LYS A 102 1.13 16.94 -20.74
N ALA A 103 1.24 18.12 -21.34
CA ALA A 103 2.49 18.87 -21.56
C ALA A 103 3.27 19.28 -20.28
N THR A 104 2.82 18.91 -19.08
CA THR A 104 3.49 19.17 -17.79
C THR A 104 4.47 18.07 -17.36
N GLU A 105 4.55 16.92 -18.05
CA GLU A 105 5.05 15.69 -17.44
C GLU A 105 6.54 15.38 -17.68
N LYS A 106 7.33 15.43 -16.60
CA LYS A 106 8.61 14.68 -16.48
C LYS A 106 8.43 13.30 -15.82
N LEU A 107 7.22 12.96 -15.37
CA LEU A 107 6.91 11.73 -14.63
C LEU A 107 5.55 11.19 -15.08
N ASP A 108 5.51 9.89 -15.33
CA ASP A 108 4.30 9.10 -15.57
C ASP A 108 4.01 8.28 -14.31
N LEU A 109 2.86 8.53 -13.67
CA LEU A 109 2.44 7.94 -12.40
C LEU A 109 1.34 6.89 -12.55
N ARG A 110 1.18 6.33 -13.75
CA ARG A 110 0.32 5.18 -13.98
C ARG A 110 0.92 3.89 -13.40
N GLY A 111 0.04 3.02 -12.90
CA GLY A 111 0.37 1.73 -12.28
C GLY A 111 0.85 0.65 -13.26
N ILE A 112 1.53 1.02 -14.34
CA ILE A 112 1.95 0.10 -15.40
C ILE A 112 2.98 -0.87 -14.86
N MET A 113 2.63 -2.15 -14.86
CA MET A 113 3.57 -3.22 -14.53
C MET A 113 4.43 -3.56 -15.75
N PRO A 114 5.76 -3.68 -15.61
CA PRO A 114 6.62 -3.99 -16.74
C PRO A 114 6.37 -5.42 -17.21
N ASN A 115 6.33 -5.61 -18.53
CA ASN A 115 6.26 -6.93 -19.15
C ASN A 115 7.61 -7.65 -19.03
N ARG A 116 7.94 -8.13 -17.83
CA ARG A 116 9.15 -8.92 -17.58
C ARG A 116 8.78 -10.12 -16.71
N GLN A 117 8.44 -11.23 -17.37
CA GLN A 117 8.26 -12.54 -16.72
C GLN A 117 9.51 -12.99 -15.91
N HIS A 118 10.68 -12.38 -16.13
CA HIS A 118 11.98 -12.86 -15.65
C HIS A 118 12.77 -11.87 -14.75
N ALA A 119 12.19 -10.73 -14.34
CA ALA A 119 12.86 -9.84 -13.38
C ALA A 119 12.63 -10.30 -11.94
N TRP A 120 13.66 -10.26 -11.09
CA TRP A 120 13.58 -10.68 -9.68
C TRP A 120 12.50 -9.94 -8.86
N THR A 121 12.11 -8.73 -9.26
CA THR A 121 10.89 -8.05 -8.76
C THR A 121 10.50 -6.90 -9.71
N PRO A 122 9.43 -7.03 -10.53
CA PRO A 122 8.95 -5.92 -11.34
C PRO A 122 8.18 -4.92 -10.46
N TYR A 123 8.63 -3.67 -10.41
CA TYR A 123 7.89 -2.57 -9.81
C TYR A 123 7.09 -1.83 -10.88
N SER A 124 5.95 -1.24 -10.52
CA SER A 124 5.20 -0.41 -11.44
C SER A 124 6.01 0.82 -11.90
N ASN A 125 5.61 1.40 -13.02
CA ASN A 125 6.19 2.63 -13.53
C ASN A 125 6.06 3.77 -12.51
N SER A 126 4.86 4.01 -11.95
CA SER A 126 4.61 5.00 -10.92
C SER A 126 5.54 4.90 -9.71
N TYR A 127 5.71 3.70 -9.15
CA TYR A 127 6.64 3.45 -8.05
C TYR A 127 8.07 3.77 -8.47
N SER A 128 8.49 3.23 -9.60
CA SER A 128 9.86 3.41 -10.10
C SER A 128 10.19 4.88 -10.34
N GLN A 129 9.24 5.66 -10.87
CA GLN A 129 9.39 7.08 -11.15
C GLN A 129 9.47 7.92 -9.87
N LEU A 130 8.72 7.56 -8.82
CA LEU A 130 8.81 8.21 -7.52
C LEU A 130 10.09 7.85 -6.78
N VAL A 131 10.42 6.56 -6.71
CA VAL A 131 11.54 6.06 -5.90
C VAL A 131 12.89 6.37 -6.52
N ASN A 132 13.03 6.26 -7.84
CA ASN A 132 14.32 6.51 -8.51
C ASN A 132 14.60 7.99 -8.76
N LYS A 133 13.63 8.88 -8.54
CA LYS A 133 13.84 10.31 -8.71
C LYS A 133 14.66 10.88 -7.55
N PRO A 134 15.83 11.51 -7.81
CA PRO A 134 16.75 11.92 -6.75
C PRO A 134 16.11 12.79 -5.65
N GLY A 135 16.15 12.27 -4.42
CA GLY A 135 15.63 12.91 -3.22
C GLY A 135 14.10 13.01 -3.14
N MET A 136 13.36 12.43 -4.10
CA MET A 136 11.89 12.43 -4.03
C MET A 136 11.40 11.63 -2.82
N VAL A 137 12.02 10.47 -2.57
CA VAL A 137 11.83 9.67 -1.37
C VAL A 137 13.18 9.53 -0.63
N ARG A 138 13.12 9.41 0.69
CA ARG A 138 14.27 9.09 1.55
C ARG A 138 13.99 7.81 2.30
N LEU A 139 14.59 6.74 1.83
CA LEU A 139 14.47 5.41 2.42
C LEU A 139 15.66 5.11 3.34
N LEU A 140 15.40 4.28 4.35
CA LEU A 140 16.43 3.66 5.18
C LEU A 140 16.99 2.48 4.39
N GLN A 141 18.04 2.73 3.59
CA GLN A 141 18.62 1.70 2.76
C GLN A 141 19.54 0.80 3.56
N ARG A 142 19.37 -0.51 3.41
CA ARG A 142 20.20 -1.52 4.06
C ARG A 142 21.69 -1.24 3.84
N ASN A 143 22.46 -1.24 4.92
CA ASN A 143 23.90 -0.95 5.00
C ASN A 143 24.28 0.49 4.59
N GLN A 144 23.31 1.41 4.55
CA GLN A 144 23.54 2.84 4.35
C GLN A 144 22.82 3.67 5.42
N GLU A 145 22.31 3.01 6.45
CA GLU A 145 21.79 3.64 7.65
C GLU A 145 22.88 4.36 8.45
N THR A 146 22.52 5.46 9.08
CA THR A 146 23.33 6.12 10.11
C THR A 146 23.45 5.20 11.33
N GLY A 147 24.63 5.19 11.97
CA GLY A 147 24.84 4.39 13.19
C GLY A 147 23.93 4.79 14.35
N VAL A 148 23.51 6.06 14.40
CA VAL A 148 22.57 6.61 15.39
C VAL A 148 21.41 7.27 14.64
N SER A 149 20.18 7.03 15.11
CA SER A 149 18.98 7.70 14.59
C SER A 149 18.92 9.14 15.06
N GLU A 150 18.62 10.05 14.15
CA GLU A 150 18.33 11.45 14.48
C GLU A 150 16.87 11.76 14.15
N PRO A 151 16.21 12.69 14.86
CA PRO A 151 14.87 13.10 14.48
C PRO A 151 14.82 13.58 13.01
N LYS A 152 13.86 13.05 12.25
CA LYS A 152 13.57 13.45 10.86
C LYS A 152 14.66 13.10 9.83
N ASP A 153 15.52 12.12 10.13
CA ASP A 153 16.63 11.68 9.27
C ASP A 153 16.21 10.81 8.05
N TYR A 154 15.05 10.15 8.13
CA TYR A 154 14.50 9.28 7.08
C TYR A 154 13.01 9.53 6.80
N PHE A 155 12.48 8.76 5.84
CA PHE A 155 11.06 8.60 5.55
C PHE A 155 10.33 9.87 5.11
N ALA A 156 9.06 10.07 5.50
CA ALA A 156 8.24 11.16 5.00
C ALA A 156 8.88 12.53 5.25
N HIS A 157 9.44 12.74 6.44
CA HIS A 157 10.05 14.03 6.79
C HIS A 157 11.27 14.37 5.94
N ALA A 158 12.16 13.40 5.69
CA ALA A 158 13.38 13.63 4.91
C ALA A 158 13.14 13.52 3.38
N SER A 159 11.99 13.02 2.96
CA SER A 159 11.58 12.95 1.55
C SER A 159 11.17 14.33 1.01
N LYS A 160 11.47 14.63 -0.27
CA LYS A 160 10.92 15.84 -0.91
C LYS A 160 9.43 15.71 -1.24
N LEU A 161 8.89 14.49 -1.32
CA LEU A 161 7.49 14.25 -1.70
C LEU A 161 6.50 14.82 -0.69
N ALA A 162 6.56 14.40 0.58
CA ALA A 162 5.62 14.83 1.61
C ALA A 162 5.50 16.37 1.75
N PRO A 163 6.58 17.16 1.89
CA PRO A 163 6.47 18.61 1.98
C PRO A 163 5.95 19.25 0.68
N LYS A 164 6.15 18.65 -0.50
CA LYS A 164 5.53 19.13 -1.74
C LYS A 164 4.02 18.96 -1.71
N LEU A 165 3.54 17.80 -1.26
CA LEU A 165 2.11 17.52 -1.15
C LEU A 165 1.46 18.42 -0.10
N LEU A 166 2.06 18.53 1.10
CA LEU A 166 1.59 19.36 2.21
C LEU A 166 1.55 20.86 1.88
N LYS A 167 2.40 21.33 0.95
CA LYS A 167 2.40 22.72 0.45
C LYS A 167 1.38 22.98 -0.66
N GLY A 168 0.56 22.00 -1.03
CA GLY A 168 -0.54 22.18 -1.99
C GLY A 168 -0.19 21.88 -3.44
N HIS A 169 0.82 21.05 -3.71
CA HIS A 169 1.09 20.60 -5.08
C HIS A 169 -0.13 19.98 -5.77
N CYS A 170 -0.95 19.22 -5.03
CA CYS A 170 -2.22 18.69 -5.50
C CYS A 170 -3.33 19.07 -4.51
N LYS A 171 -4.16 20.04 -4.90
CA LYS A 171 -5.23 20.58 -4.03
C LYS A 171 -6.26 19.50 -3.67
N SER A 172 -6.68 18.68 -4.64
CA SER A 172 -7.68 17.63 -4.39
C SER A 172 -7.18 16.56 -3.43
N LEU A 173 -5.87 16.28 -3.39
CA LEU A 173 -5.29 15.38 -2.40
C LEU A 173 -5.22 16.02 -1.01
N LEU A 174 -4.94 17.32 -0.90
CA LEU A 174 -4.97 18.02 0.39
C LEU A 174 -6.36 18.01 1.04
N GLU A 175 -7.40 18.00 0.22
CA GLU A 175 -8.80 17.87 0.67
C GLU A 175 -9.18 16.42 1.02
N ASP A 176 -8.39 15.43 0.58
CA ASP A 176 -8.52 14.01 0.89
C ASP A 176 -7.50 13.57 1.95
N ASN A 177 -7.82 13.82 3.22
CA ASN A 177 -6.93 13.47 4.33
C ASN A 177 -6.59 11.97 4.35
N ALA A 178 -7.54 11.08 4.00
CA ALA A 178 -7.28 9.64 3.97
C ALA A 178 -6.26 9.27 2.87
N GLY A 179 -6.40 9.87 1.68
CA GLY A 179 -5.44 9.70 0.59
C GLY A 179 -4.05 10.25 0.95
N LEU A 180 -3.99 11.43 1.55
CA LEU A 180 -2.74 12.05 1.99
C LEU A 180 -2.03 11.19 3.06
N GLN A 181 -2.76 10.75 4.09
CA GLN A 181 -2.22 9.89 5.14
C GLN A 181 -1.76 8.52 4.59
N THR A 182 -2.42 7.99 3.56
CA THR A 182 -1.96 6.78 2.86
C THR A 182 -0.58 6.97 2.23
N ILE A 183 -0.32 8.11 1.59
CA ILE A 183 1.00 8.40 1.00
C ILE A 183 2.05 8.63 2.09
N ILE A 184 1.71 9.35 3.17
CA ILE A 184 2.63 9.57 4.30
C ILE A 184 2.99 8.23 4.96
N ALA A 185 1.99 7.39 5.27
CA ALA A 185 2.21 6.06 5.82
C ALA A 185 3.09 5.19 4.91
N TRP A 186 2.90 5.24 3.59
CA TRP A 186 3.79 4.53 2.66
C TRP A 186 5.25 4.99 2.75
N LEU A 187 5.49 6.30 2.86
CA LEU A 187 6.84 6.85 3.03
C LEU A 187 7.45 6.40 4.37
N ASP A 188 6.66 6.42 5.44
CA ASP A 188 7.07 6.03 6.81
C ASP A 188 7.21 4.51 7.00
N LEU A 189 6.56 3.70 6.17
CA LEU A 189 6.79 2.26 6.04
C LEU A 189 7.94 1.93 5.07
N ASN A 190 8.91 2.83 4.97
CA ASN A 190 10.12 2.69 4.16
C ASN A 190 9.84 2.37 2.68
N VAL A 191 8.79 2.97 2.11
CA VAL A 191 8.41 2.88 0.69
C VAL A 191 8.31 1.46 0.15
N GLN A 192 7.77 0.52 0.92
CA GLN A 192 7.58 -0.86 0.43
C GLN A 192 6.61 -0.94 -0.76
N PHE A 193 6.89 -1.85 -1.70
CA PHE A 193 6.03 -2.10 -2.85
C PHE A 193 5.01 -3.21 -2.60
N PHE A 194 5.48 -4.35 -2.06
CA PHE A 194 4.67 -5.54 -1.85
C PHE A 194 4.22 -5.66 -0.40
N GLY A 195 2.98 -6.08 -0.19
CA GLY A 195 2.41 -6.32 1.14
C GLY A 195 2.63 -7.74 1.67
N ASP A 196 3.28 -8.62 0.89
CA ASP A 196 3.55 -10.00 1.25
C ASP A 196 4.82 -10.55 0.57
N TYR A 197 5.23 -11.74 0.99
CA TYR A 197 6.39 -12.47 0.45
C TYR A 197 6.01 -13.50 -0.62
N SER A 198 4.75 -13.55 -1.08
CA SER A 198 4.31 -14.51 -2.10
C SER A 198 5.05 -14.26 -3.42
N PHE A 199 5.39 -15.33 -4.14
CA PHE A 199 5.87 -15.22 -5.53
C PHE A 199 4.74 -15.23 -6.55
N SER A 200 3.53 -15.67 -6.16
CA SER A 200 2.33 -15.55 -6.97
C SER A 200 1.59 -14.29 -6.55
N ARG A 201 1.84 -13.21 -7.28
CA ARG A 201 1.42 -11.85 -6.92
C ARG A 201 0.32 -11.37 -7.82
N VAL A 202 -0.71 -10.77 -7.25
CA VAL A 202 -1.83 -10.18 -8.01
C VAL A 202 -1.38 -9.02 -8.88
N GLU A 203 -0.32 -8.32 -8.48
CA GLU A 203 0.36 -7.29 -9.28
C GLU A 203 0.93 -7.84 -10.60
N GLY A 204 1.16 -9.16 -10.68
CA GLY A 204 1.61 -9.84 -11.90
C GLY A 204 0.49 -10.32 -12.82
N SER A 205 -0.75 -9.90 -12.60
CA SER A 205 -1.89 -10.29 -13.44
C SER A 205 -1.72 -9.84 -14.89
N THR A 206 -2.14 -10.69 -15.82
CA THR A 206 -2.12 -10.39 -17.26
C THR A 206 -3.52 -10.02 -17.75
N ILE A 207 -3.61 -9.09 -18.70
CA ILE A 207 -4.89 -8.69 -19.28
C ILE A 207 -5.52 -9.87 -20.05
N ASP A 208 -6.80 -10.14 -19.78
CA ASP A 208 -7.63 -11.00 -20.63
C ASP A 208 -8.24 -10.15 -21.74
N LYS A 209 -7.87 -10.41 -22.99
CA LYS A 209 -8.28 -9.56 -24.12
C LYS A 209 -9.80 -9.56 -24.36
N ASN A 210 -10.47 -10.67 -24.09
CA ASN A 210 -11.92 -10.78 -24.31
C ASN A 210 -12.68 -10.07 -23.17
N GLY A 211 -12.22 -10.24 -21.94
CA GLY A 211 -12.72 -9.53 -20.77
C GLY A 211 -12.48 -8.02 -20.86
N GLU A 212 -11.30 -7.59 -21.30
CA GLU A 212 -11.00 -6.19 -21.57
C GLU A 212 -11.94 -5.62 -22.64
N ALA A 213 -12.13 -6.31 -23.77
CA ALA A 213 -13.05 -5.86 -24.81
C ALA A 213 -14.48 -5.71 -24.30
N SER A 214 -14.95 -6.68 -23.50
CA SER A 214 -16.29 -6.64 -22.88
C SER A 214 -16.44 -5.47 -21.91
N LEU A 215 -15.41 -5.22 -21.10
CA LEU A 215 -15.38 -4.08 -20.19
C LEU A 215 -15.41 -2.76 -20.97
N ARG A 216 -14.58 -2.61 -22.01
CA ARG A 216 -14.52 -1.40 -22.84
C ARG A 216 -15.84 -1.10 -23.52
N GLU A 217 -16.54 -2.11 -24.02
CA GLU A 217 -17.87 -1.93 -24.61
C GLU A 217 -18.89 -1.43 -23.58
N ALA A 218 -18.91 -1.99 -22.37
CA ALA A 218 -19.77 -1.50 -21.30
C ALA A 218 -19.43 -0.05 -20.89
N ILE A 219 -18.14 0.29 -20.80
CA ILE A 219 -17.67 1.66 -20.54
C ILE A 219 -18.17 2.60 -21.64
N LYS A 220 -18.03 2.21 -22.90
CA LYS A 220 -18.47 3.00 -24.05
C LYS A 220 -19.97 3.28 -24.00
N GLN A 221 -20.78 2.26 -23.73
CA GLN A 221 -22.23 2.39 -23.64
C GLN A 221 -22.67 3.33 -22.50
N ARG A 222 -22.03 3.21 -21.32
CA ARG A 222 -22.42 4.00 -20.14
C ARG A 222 -21.81 5.40 -20.12
N PHE A 223 -20.54 5.54 -20.47
CA PHE A 223 -19.76 6.75 -20.23
C PHE A 223 -19.17 7.38 -21.51
N GLY A 224 -19.25 6.69 -22.65
CA GLY A 224 -18.80 7.19 -23.95
C GLY A 224 -17.39 6.75 -24.35
N ASP A 225 -17.06 7.02 -25.62
CA ASP A 225 -15.83 6.56 -26.27
C ASP A 225 -14.55 7.10 -25.63
N GLU A 226 -14.56 8.34 -25.13
CA GLU A 226 -13.36 8.98 -24.57
C GLU A 226 -12.83 8.17 -23.38
N LEU A 227 -13.70 7.79 -22.44
CA LEU A 227 -13.31 6.98 -21.28
C LEU A 227 -12.97 5.54 -21.69
N ALA A 228 -13.74 4.97 -22.62
CA ALA A 228 -13.54 3.60 -23.10
C ALA A 228 -12.20 3.41 -23.81
N ASN A 229 -11.62 4.45 -24.39
CA ASN A 229 -10.35 4.42 -25.10
C ASN A 229 -9.13 4.73 -24.21
N GLN A 230 -9.33 5.00 -22.91
CA GLN A 230 -8.21 5.24 -22.00
C GLN A 230 -7.35 3.97 -21.79
N PRO A 231 -6.04 4.11 -21.49
CA PRO A 231 -5.17 2.97 -21.21
C PRO A 231 -5.74 2.09 -20.09
N PHE A 232 -5.61 0.76 -20.23
CA PHE A 232 -6.21 -0.20 -19.30
C PHE A 232 -5.80 0.04 -17.84
N ASP A 233 -4.51 0.33 -17.63
CA ASP A 233 -3.90 0.64 -16.33
C ASP A 233 -4.43 1.92 -15.66
N THR A 234 -5.17 2.77 -16.40
CA THR A 234 -5.87 3.93 -15.86
C THR A 234 -7.33 3.65 -15.53
N LEU A 235 -7.85 2.48 -15.90
CA LEU A 235 -9.23 2.07 -15.69
C LEU A 235 -9.32 1.01 -14.58
N VAL A 236 -8.40 0.05 -14.59
CA VAL A 236 -8.43 -1.15 -13.75
C VAL A 236 -7.21 -1.22 -12.85
N ASN A 237 -7.44 -1.40 -11.55
CA ASN A 237 -6.40 -1.77 -10.60
C ASN A 237 -6.47 -3.27 -10.35
N VAL A 238 -5.57 -4.05 -10.96
CA VAL A 238 -5.57 -5.51 -10.84
C VAL A 238 -5.20 -6.01 -9.44
N ALA A 239 -4.50 -5.19 -8.64
CA ALA A 239 -4.07 -5.57 -7.29
C ALA A 239 -5.16 -5.35 -6.25
N ASN A 240 -6.02 -4.34 -6.45
CA ASN A 240 -7.20 -4.06 -5.65
C ASN A 240 -8.38 -3.69 -6.56
N PRO A 241 -9.11 -4.68 -7.10
CA PRO A 241 -10.13 -4.47 -8.12
C PRO A 241 -11.25 -3.51 -7.69
N ASP A 242 -11.61 -3.51 -6.41
CA ASP A 242 -12.63 -2.62 -5.84
C ASP A 242 -12.20 -1.15 -5.85
N GLN A 243 -10.89 -0.88 -5.90
CA GLN A 243 -10.30 0.45 -6.05
C GLN A 243 -10.04 0.81 -7.52
N SER A 244 -10.51 0.01 -8.48
CA SER A 244 -10.39 0.35 -9.91
C SER A 244 -11.08 1.68 -10.20
N ARG A 245 -10.37 2.54 -10.95
CA ARG A 245 -10.87 3.87 -11.32
C ARG A 245 -12.25 3.80 -11.96
N ILE A 246 -12.50 2.84 -12.86
CA ILE A 246 -13.80 2.72 -13.54
C ILE A 246 -14.98 2.46 -12.59
N LEU A 247 -14.76 1.84 -11.43
CA LEU A 247 -15.80 1.59 -10.44
C LEU A 247 -16.08 2.81 -9.54
N ASN A 248 -15.12 3.73 -9.44
CA ASN A 248 -15.13 4.77 -8.41
C ASN A 248 -15.33 6.18 -8.97
N ILE A 249 -14.92 6.47 -10.22
CA ILE A 249 -15.05 7.82 -10.81
C ILE A 249 -16.48 8.32 -10.87
N ALA A 250 -17.44 7.42 -11.05
CA ALA A 250 -18.87 7.73 -11.15
C ALA A 250 -19.64 7.13 -9.96
N LEU A 251 -19.00 6.94 -8.82
CA LEU A 251 -19.65 6.55 -7.56
C LEU A 251 -19.64 7.75 -6.60
N PRO A 252 -20.74 8.04 -5.88
CA PRO A 252 -20.78 9.16 -4.92
C PRO A 252 -19.75 9.02 -3.80
N THR A 253 -19.28 10.13 -3.25
CA THR A 253 -18.34 10.12 -2.11
C THR A 253 -18.97 9.56 -0.83
N SER A 254 -20.30 9.70 -0.66
CA SER A 254 -21.07 9.07 0.43
C SER A 254 -20.92 7.54 0.46
N ASP A 255 -20.65 6.94 -0.68
CA ASP A 255 -20.57 5.49 -0.88
C ASP A 255 -19.11 5.01 -1.06
N GLY A 256 -18.15 5.90 -0.78
CA GLY A 256 -16.72 5.66 -0.90
C GLY A 256 -16.17 5.81 -2.32
N GLY A 257 -16.96 6.36 -3.25
CA GLY A 257 -16.54 6.70 -4.61
C GLY A 257 -15.78 8.03 -4.71
N TRP A 258 -15.44 8.43 -5.93
CA TRP A 258 -14.61 9.61 -6.21
C TRP A 258 -15.41 10.79 -6.75
N ASN A 259 -16.66 10.59 -7.17
CA ASN A 259 -17.57 11.63 -7.65
C ASN A 259 -16.94 12.57 -8.71
N GLN A 260 -16.14 12.02 -9.63
CA GLN A 260 -15.45 12.76 -10.70
C GLN A 260 -16.30 12.87 -11.98
N ILE A 261 -17.28 11.98 -12.15
CA ILE A 261 -18.26 11.98 -13.25
C ILE A 261 -19.66 11.94 -12.65
N ILE A 262 -20.46 12.99 -12.93
CA ILE A 262 -21.84 13.12 -12.44
C ILE A 262 -22.85 12.48 -13.40
N LYS A 263 -22.55 12.50 -14.71
CA LYS A 263 -23.44 11.91 -15.73
C LYS A 263 -23.39 10.39 -15.65
N ASN A 264 -24.55 9.73 -15.62
CA ASN A 264 -24.68 8.27 -15.53
C ASN A 264 -23.98 7.68 -14.29
N GLN A 265 -24.00 8.43 -13.18
CA GLN A 265 -23.47 8.02 -11.90
C GLN A 265 -24.13 6.69 -11.44
N PHE A 266 -23.35 5.85 -10.77
CA PHE A 266 -23.90 4.73 -10.01
C PHE A 266 -24.63 5.29 -8.78
N LYS A 267 -25.71 4.62 -8.37
CA LYS A 267 -26.45 5.03 -7.18
C LYS A 267 -25.61 4.82 -5.92
N ASP A 268 -25.09 3.61 -5.75
CA ASP A 268 -24.34 3.12 -4.60
C ASP A 268 -23.59 1.83 -5.02
N LYS A 269 -23.02 1.07 -4.08
CA LYS A 269 -22.33 -0.20 -4.38
C LYS A 269 -23.28 -1.39 -4.60
N ASP A 270 -24.57 -1.22 -4.30
CA ASP A 270 -25.61 -2.22 -4.52
C ASP A 270 -26.34 -1.99 -5.88
N ASP A 271 -26.01 -0.91 -6.58
CA ASP A 271 -26.47 -0.63 -7.95
C ASP A 271 -26.14 -1.83 -8.87
N PRO A 272 -27.16 -2.41 -9.54
CA PRO A 272 -26.97 -3.54 -10.46
C PRO A 272 -25.90 -3.27 -11.53
N ASP A 273 -25.79 -2.04 -12.02
CA ASP A 273 -24.79 -1.66 -13.00
C ASP A 273 -23.40 -1.60 -12.39
N TRP A 274 -23.27 -1.10 -11.15
CA TRP A 274 -21.98 -1.11 -10.44
C TRP A 274 -21.48 -2.54 -10.20
N ILE A 275 -22.38 -3.42 -9.74
CA ILE A 275 -22.08 -4.85 -9.54
C ILE A 275 -21.67 -5.50 -10.87
N GLN A 276 -22.35 -5.17 -11.96
CA GLN A 276 -22.01 -5.68 -13.28
C GLN A 276 -20.64 -5.18 -13.75
N PHE A 277 -20.33 -3.89 -13.56
CA PHE A 277 -19.01 -3.35 -13.86
C PHE A 277 -17.92 -4.01 -13.02
N LYS A 278 -18.17 -4.29 -11.73
CA LYS A 278 -17.22 -5.03 -10.88
C LYS A 278 -16.92 -6.42 -11.44
N LYS A 279 -17.93 -7.15 -11.93
CA LYS A 279 -17.73 -8.44 -12.62
C LYS A 279 -16.90 -8.29 -13.89
N LEU A 280 -17.18 -7.27 -14.71
CA LEU A 280 -16.41 -6.99 -15.93
C LEU A 280 -14.94 -6.65 -15.62
N VAL A 281 -14.70 -5.86 -14.57
CA VAL A 281 -13.34 -5.59 -14.06
C VAL A 281 -12.64 -6.90 -13.70
N LEU A 282 -13.26 -7.74 -12.88
CA LEU A 282 -12.66 -9.02 -12.46
C LEU A 282 -12.41 -9.98 -13.62
N ASN A 283 -13.24 -9.94 -14.66
CA ASN A 283 -13.08 -10.77 -15.85
C ASN A 283 -12.07 -10.21 -16.85
N SER A 284 -11.60 -8.97 -16.68
CA SER A 284 -10.69 -8.29 -17.63
C SER A 284 -9.21 -8.65 -17.43
N PHE A 285 -8.88 -9.44 -16.42
CA PHE A 285 -7.52 -9.88 -16.15
C PHE A 285 -7.49 -11.29 -15.56
N VAL A 286 -6.35 -11.96 -15.71
CA VAL A 286 -6.08 -13.29 -15.17
C VAL A 286 -5.11 -13.16 -14.01
N ILE A 287 -5.59 -13.50 -12.82
CA ILE A 287 -4.75 -13.55 -11.61
C ILE A 287 -3.80 -14.74 -11.74
N PRO A 288 -2.50 -14.57 -11.42
CA PRO A 288 -1.57 -15.68 -11.40
C PRO A 288 -2.06 -16.79 -10.46
N LYS A 289 -1.89 -18.03 -10.87
CA LYS A 289 -2.29 -19.18 -10.06
C LYS A 289 -1.65 -19.07 -8.68
N GLN A 290 -2.48 -19.07 -7.63
CA GLN A 290 -1.99 -19.01 -6.26
C GLN A 290 -1.03 -20.17 -5.98
N PRO A 291 -0.05 -19.97 -5.09
CA PRO A 291 0.88 -21.03 -4.75
C PRO A 291 0.11 -22.25 -4.22
N PRO A 292 0.61 -23.48 -4.43
CA PRO A 292 -0.04 -24.66 -3.87
C PRO A 292 -0.18 -24.53 -2.35
N GLN A 293 -1.20 -25.18 -1.78
CA GLN A 293 -1.47 -25.17 -0.33
C GLN A 293 -0.35 -25.81 0.50
N ASP A 294 0.64 -26.43 -0.14
CA ASP A 294 1.83 -27.02 0.50
C ASP A 294 2.84 -25.98 1.01
N GLY A 295 2.57 -24.68 0.86
CA GLY A 295 3.47 -23.62 1.31
C GLY A 295 4.66 -23.37 0.37
N THR A 296 4.65 -23.97 -0.83
CA THR A 296 5.61 -23.67 -1.90
C THR A 296 5.11 -22.61 -2.87
N CYS A 297 6.02 -22.01 -3.61
CA CYS A 297 5.69 -21.08 -4.70
C CYS A 297 5.21 -21.79 -5.97
N GLY A 298 5.22 -23.12 -6.02
CA GLY A 298 4.84 -23.91 -7.20
C GLY A 298 5.72 -23.72 -8.44
N LEU A 299 6.82 -22.95 -8.35
CA LEU A 299 7.71 -22.68 -9.49
C LEU A 299 8.58 -23.92 -9.82
N ASN A 300 8.53 -24.37 -11.07
CA ASN A 300 9.41 -25.40 -11.62
C ASN A 300 10.16 -24.84 -12.85
N PRO A 301 11.50 -24.70 -12.82
CA PRO A 301 12.39 -25.01 -11.71
C PRO A 301 12.28 -24.01 -10.55
N CYS A 302 12.62 -24.46 -9.32
CA CYS A 302 12.68 -23.58 -8.15
C CYS A 302 13.75 -22.50 -8.35
N ARG A 303 13.35 -21.22 -8.24
CA ARG A 303 14.26 -20.08 -8.46
C ARG A 303 14.80 -19.44 -7.18
N CYS A 304 14.03 -19.46 -6.09
CA CYS A 304 14.35 -18.70 -4.87
C CYS A 304 14.84 -19.55 -3.70
N ARG A 305 14.53 -20.86 -3.66
CA ARG A 305 14.79 -21.77 -2.52
C ARG A 305 14.23 -21.29 -1.16
N ASN A 306 13.30 -20.34 -1.14
CA ASN A 306 12.79 -19.71 0.08
C ASN A 306 11.49 -20.35 0.60
N CYS A 307 10.90 -21.30 -0.12
CA CYS A 307 9.70 -21.99 0.32
C CYS A 307 10.03 -22.99 1.42
N TRP A 308 9.29 -22.89 2.53
CA TRP A 308 9.60 -23.59 3.78
C TRP A 308 9.37 -25.10 3.74
N VAL A 309 8.60 -25.63 2.78
CA VAL A 309 8.27 -27.05 2.73
C VAL A 309 8.56 -27.61 1.34
N LYS A 310 9.65 -28.36 1.17
CA LYS A 310 9.77 -29.24 -0.01
C LYS A 310 8.84 -30.43 0.20
N ASN A 311 7.92 -30.68 -0.72
CA ASN A 311 7.08 -31.90 -0.74
C ASN A 311 7.87 -33.22 -0.61
N GLU A 312 9.19 -33.22 -0.85
CA GLU A 312 10.04 -34.40 -0.66
C GLU A 312 10.19 -34.82 0.82
N GLN A 313 10.06 -33.91 1.79
CA GLN A 313 10.19 -34.24 3.21
C GLN A 313 8.92 -34.88 3.82
N MET A 314 7.74 -34.68 3.23
CA MET A 314 6.52 -35.32 3.74
C MET A 314 6.40 -36.81 3.37
N LYS A 315 7.14 -37.29 2.36
CA LYS A 315 7.16 -38.72 2.03
C LYS A 315 7.99 -39.57 2.99
N HIS A 316 8.83 -38.95 3.82
CA HIS A 316 9.69 -39.68 4.77
C HIS A 316 9.00 -39.99 6.10
N ASN A 317 7.91 -39.30 6.45
CA ASN A 317 7.22 -39.48 7.73
C ASN A 317 5.96 -40.37 7.66
N ALA A 318 5.65 -40.97 6.51
CA ALA A 318 4.56 -41.94 6.34
C ALA A 318 5.02 -43.41 6.34
N LYS A 319 6.31 -43.64 6.66
CA LYS A 319 6.89 -44.97 6.88
C LYS A 319 7.72 -44.94 8.16
N ASN A 320 7.04 -44.85 9.30
CA ASN A 320 7.45 -45.38 10.60
C ASN A 320 6.21 -45.50 11.47
#